data_AF-A0A9X4KFQ9-F1
#
_entry.id   AF-A0A9X4KFQ9-F1
#
_cell.length_a   1.000
_cell.length_b   1.000
_cell.length_c   1.000
_cell.angle_alpha   90.00
_cell.angle_beta   90.00
_cell.angle_gamma   90.00
#
_symmetry.space_group_name_H-M   'P 1'
#
loop_
_entity.id
_entity.type
_entity.pdbx_description
1 polymer ?
#
loop_
_entity_poly.entity_id
_entity_poly.type
_entity_poly.pdbx_seq_one_letter_code
_entity_poly.pdbx_strand_id
1 'polypeptide(L)'
;MRKYAVCWILFALLILQGCGDRERFTGTESGGEWSKSPSASASTAQLPGPSADAFKMPDVVPHLEVTVGGATFEAQKGGYCWDDKEKGISECADAAAMPPSIEDVKVKLPAHAGDEIALAWSGDPPDSVHSIAYFPGTERPVEAIEVKDGKLRVASGEGDQLYVVTAVWPQGTVPYFFGVRVEADEDAENARKTDNALRQLAWEAMPEGDKTSVVGDWHEAEVDAAGFDPSGLAIVNSEGDMIDLPSTGSERWSTLTFHTKNEAMLGPMVAVIDRESRELLGWVLRF
;
A
#
# COMPACT_ATOMS: atom_id res chain seq x y z
N MET A 1 13.61 24.98 -2.93
CA MET A 1 12.31 25.58 -2.54
C MET A 1 11.38 25.67 -3.76
N ARG A 2 10.54 24.66 -3.96
CA ARG A 2 9.43 24.68 -4.94
C ARG A 2 8.23 24.02 -4.28
N LYS A 3 7.11 24.73 -4.33
CA LYS A 3 5.82 24.42 -3.71
C LYS A 3 5.15 23.29 -4.49
N TYR A 4 4.66 22.26 -3.80
CA TYR A 4 3.60 21.40 -4.33
C TYR A 4 2.38 21.52 -3.41
N ALA A 5 1.36 22.14 -3.97
CA ALA A 5 0.04 22.28 -3.39
C ALA A 5 -0.63 20.92 -3.34
N VAL A 6 -1.24 20.64 -2.20
CA VAL A 6 -2.03 19.46 -1.91
C VAL A 6 -3.28 19.48 -2.77
N CYS A 7 -3.41 18.51 -3.68
CA CYS A 7 -4.60 18.25 -4.47
C CYS A 7 -5.60 17.50 -3.57
N TRP A 8 -6.34 18.25 -2.75
CA TRP A 8 -7.63 17.80 -2.23
C TRP A 8 -8.68 17.95 -3.33
N ILE A 9 -9.71 17.09 -3.29
CA ILE A 9 -10.90 17.01 -4.16
C ILE A 9 -10.84 15.83 -5.15
N LEU A 10 -11.11 14.64 -4.63
CA LEU A 10 -11.68 13.53 -5.40
C LEU A 10 -12.58 12.64 -4.51
N PHE A 11 -13.40 13.27 -3.66
CA PHE A 11 -14.38 12.57 -2.81
C PHE A 11 -15.78 13.22 -2.81
N ALA A 12 -16.10 14.03 -3.82
CA ALA A 12 -17.39 14.74 -3.89
C ALA A 12 -18.07 14.68 -5.27
N LEU A 13 -17.97 13.56 -5.99
CA LEU A 13 -18.54 13.44 -7.34
C LEU A 13 -19.26 12.12 -7.64
N LEU A 14 -19.78 11.44 -6.61
CA LEU A 14 -20.73 10.32 -6.79
C LEU A 14 -22.01 10.45 -5.95
N ILE A 15 -22.31 11.64 -5.42
CA ILE A 15 -23.65 11.95 -4.90
C ILE A 15 -24.07 13.26 -5.57
N LEU A 16 -25.13 13.18 -6.40
CA LEU A 16 -25.78 14.23 -7.22
C LEU A 16 -25.57 14.09 -8.73
N GLN A 17 -26.13 13.03 -9.32
CA GLN A 17 -26.84 13.17 -10.60
C GLN A 17 -28.24 12.59 -10.45
N GLY A 18 -29.23 13.48 -10.38
CA GLY A 18 -30.64 13.08 -10.27
C GLY A 18 -31.55 14.18 -9.80
N CYS A 19 -31.59 15.32 -10.50
CA CYS A 19 -32.77 16.19 -10.57
C CYS A 19 -32.61 17.14 -11.76
N GLY A 20 -33.53 17.01 -12.72
CA GLY A 20 -33.46 17.56 -14.06
C GLY A 20 -33.65 19.07 -14.19
N ASP A 21 -33.26 19.52 -15.37
CA ASP A 21 -33.46 20.84 -15.96
C ASP A 21 -34.91 21.34 -15.86
N ARG A 22 -35.06 22.65 -15.58
CA ARG A 22 -36.17 23.42 -16.13
C ARG A 22 -35.78 24.87 -16.39
N GLU A 23 -35.96 25.25 -17.64
CA GLU A 23 -35.62 26.54 -18.24
C GLU A 23 -36.38 27.74 -17.65
N ARG A 24 -35.74 28.90 -17.83
CA ARG A 24 -36.20 30.28 -17.60
C ARG A 24 -37.64 30.53 -18.03
N PHE A 25 -38.36 31.35 -17.25
CA PHE A 25 -39.16 32.45 -17.81
C PHE A 25 -39.16 33.65 -16.87
N THR A 26 -39.00 34.82 -17.49
CA THR A 26 -38.85 36.18 -16.95
C THR A 26 -40.18 36.82 -16.55
N GLY A 27 -40.16 37.76 -15.59
CA GLY A 27 -41.08 38.92 -15.62
C GLY A 27 -41.76 39.34 -14.31
N THR A 28 -41.23 40.41 -13.72
CA THR A 28 -41.88 41.63 -13.21
C THR A 28 -43.24 41.61 -12.48
N GLU A 29 -43.20 42.20 -11.27
CA GLU A 29 -44.10 43.19 -10.65
C GLU A 29 -45.61 42.90 -10.49
N SER A 30 -46.09 42.93 -9.24
CA SER A 30 -46.91 44.01 -8.66
C SER A 30 -47.71 43.50 -7.45
N GLY A 31 -47.97 44.40 -6.49
CA GLY A 31 -48.48 44.08 -5.16
C GLY A 31 -49.97 43.73 -5.07
N GLY A 32 -50.42 43.42 -3.85
CA GLY A 32 -51.85 43.26 -3.56
C GLY A 32 -52.11 42.62 -2.20
N GLU A 33 -52.78 43.38 -1.35
CA GLU A 33 -53.29 43.11 0.00
C GLU A 33 -54.22 41.88 0.19
N TRP A 34 -54.33 41.49 1.47
CA TRP A 34 -55.46 40.84 2.17
C TRP A 34 -56.54 40.09 1.36
N SER A 35 -56.79 38.83 1.75
CA SER A 35 -57.90 38.44 2.65
C SER A 35 -58.34 36.98 2.45
N LYS A 36 -58.68 36.34 3.58
CA LYS A 36 -59.62 35.21 3.77
C LYS A 36 -59.26 33.82 3.25
N SER A 37 -59.05 32.93 4.23
CA SER A 37 -59.29 31.49 4.15
C SER A 37 -60.69 31.17 3.61
N PRO A 38 -60.82 30.01 2.96
CA PRO A 38 -61.84 29.07 3.37
C PRO A 38 -61.24 27.71 3.76
N SER A 39 -61.84 27.17 4.81
CA SER A 39 -61.68 25.80 5.29
C SER A 39 -62.00 24.82 4.16
N ALA A 40 -61.03 23.98 3.79
CA ALA A 40 -61.26 22.82 2.94
C ALA A 40 -60.99 21.56 3.78
N SER A 41 -62.04 20.78 3.95
CA SER A 41 -62.10 19.53 4.69
C SER A 41 -60.94 18.59 4.34
N ALA A 42 -60.36 18.01 5.38
CA ALA A 42 -59.46 16.88 5.27
C ALA A 42 -60.15 15.74 4.53
N SER A 43 -59.73 15.50 3.28
CA SER A 43 -59.93 14.22 2.62
C SER A 43 -58.67 13.42 2.92
N THR A 44 -58.79 12.41 3.77
CA THR A 44 -57.74 11.44 4.05
C THR A 44 -57.49 10.65 2.76
N ALA A 45 -56.62 11.18 1.89
CA ALA A 45 -56.01 10.41 0.83
C ALA A 45 -55.10 9.40 1.51
N GLN A 46 -55.61 8.19 1.67
CA GLN A 46 -54.87 7.05 2.15
C GLN A 46 -53.67 6.85 1.22
N LEU A 47 -52.47 7.09 1.74
CA LEU A 47 -51.22 6.76 1.04
C LEU A 47 -51.31 5.29 0.62
N PRO A 48 -50.92 4.93 -0.61
CA PRO A 48 -50.80 3.53 -0.97
C PRO A 48 -49.85 2.88 0.04
N GLY A 49 -50.34 1.86 0.74
CA GLY A 49 -49.52 1.06 1.63
C GLY A 49 -48.32 0.50 0.87
N PRO A 50 -47.19 0.24 1.53
CA PRO A 50 -46.03 -0.37 0.88
C PRO A 50 -46.50 -1.64 0.15
N SER A 51 -46.29 -1.66 -1.16
CA SER A 51 -46.58 -2.84 -1.99
C SER A 51 -45.81 -4.01 -1.40
N ALA A 52 -46.52 -5.07 -1.05
CA ALA A 52 -45.95 -6.31 -0.51
C ALA A 52 -45.38 -7.22 -1.62
N ASP A 53 -44.92 -6.63 -2.74
CA ASP A 53 -44.08 -7.35 -3.68
C ASP A 53 -42.68 -7.41 -3.10
N ALA A 54 -42.43 -8.47 -2.34
CA ALA A 54 -41.11 -8.82 -1.84
C ALA A 54 -40.11 -8.82 -2.99
N PHE A 55 -39.27 -7.79 -3.01
CA PHE A 55 -38.14 -7.68 -3.90
C PHE A 55 -37.28 -8.95 -3.75
N LYS A 56 -37.12 -9.72 -4.82
CA LYS A 56 -36.22 -10.87 -4.82
C LYS A 56 -34.79 -10.36 -4.92
N MET A 57 -34.00 -10.51 -3.86
CA MET A 57 -32.54 -10.45 -3.97
C MET A 57 -32.10 -11.38 -5.13
N PRO A 58 -31.07 -11.02 -5.92
CA PRO A 58 -30.43 -12.03 -6.77
C PRO A 58 -30.05 -13.21 -5.88
N ASP A 59 -30.51 -14.41 -6.25
CA ASP A 59 -30.46 -15.60 -5.39
C ASP A 59 -29.03 -16.01 -4.97
N VAL A 60 -27.98 -15.45 -5.58
CA VAL A 60 -26.57 -15.71 -5.22
C VAL A 60 -25.71 -14.46 -5.43
N VAL A 61 -25.28 -13.80 -4.34
CA VAL A 61 -24.16 -12.85 -4.39
C VAL A 61 -22.86 -13.65 -4.35
N PRO A 62 -21.90 -13.45 -5.28
CA PRO A 62 -20.66 -14.23 -5.29
C PRO A 62 -19.92 -14.20 -3.96
N HIS A 63 -19.26 -15.31 -3.63
CA HIS A 63 -18.29 -15.38 -2.55
C HIS A 63 -16.89 -15.17 -3.14
N LEU A 64 -16.00 -14.57 -2.35
CA LEU A 64 -14.61 -14.36 -2.73
C LEU A 64 -13.72 -15.24 -1.85
N GLU A 65 -13.01 -16.18 -2.47
CA GLU A 65 -11.89 -16.89 -1.86
C GLU A 65 -10.58 -16.16 -2.14
N VAL A 66 -9.76 -16.03 -1.11
CA VAL A 66 -8.47 -15.34 -1.13
C VAL A 66 -7.39 -16.35 -0.78
N THR A 67 -6.36 -16.44 -1.62
CA THR A 67 -5.22 -17.33 -1.39
C THR A 67 -3.91 -16.55 -1.31
N VAL A 68 -3.14 -16.74 -0.25
CA VAL A 68 -1.80 -16.15 -0.06
C VAL A 68 -0.94 -17.11 0.77
N GLY A 69 0.35 -17.23 0.45
CA GLY A 69 1.26 -18.13 1.18
C GLY A 69 0.82 -19.60 1.19
N GLY A 70 0.00 -20.03 0.22
CA GLY A 70 -0.57 -21.38 0.16
C GLY A 70 -1.78 -21.63 1.09
N ALA A 71 -2.24 -20.62 1.84
CA ALA A 71 -3.46 -20.68 2.64
C ALA A 71 -4.62 -20.01 1.89
N THR A 72 -5.81 -20.63 1.91
CA THR A 72 -7.03 -20.12 1.30
C THR A 72 -8.09 -19.79 2.35
N PHE A 73 -8.77 -18.65 2.20
CA PHE A 73 -9.80 -18.18 3.12
C PHE A 73 -10.92 -17.44 2.38
N GLU A 74 -12.16 -17.56 2.86
CA GLU A 74 -13.31 -16.82 2.33
C GLU A 74 -13.35 -15.40 2.90
N ALA A 75 -13.22 -14.39 2.04
CA ALA A 75 -13.27 -12.99 2.45
C ALA A 75 -14.63 -12.62 3.06
N GLN A 76 -14.60 -11.73 4.05
CA GLN A 76 -15.81 -11.19 4.65
C GLN A 76 -16.54 -10.30 3.65
N LYS A 77 -17.79 -10.62 3.34
CA LYS A 77 -18.63 -9.82 2.46
C LYS A 77 -19.24 -8.62 3.20
N GLY A 78 -19.23 -7.45 2.56
CA GLY A 78 -19.91 -6.25 3.02
C GLY A 78 -21.33 -6.09 2.48
N GLY A 79 -21.91 -4.91 2.72
CA GLY A 79 -23.22 -4.54 2.18
C GLY A 79 -23.22 -4.54 0.65
N TYR A 80 -24.26 -5.09 0.05
CA TYR A 80 -24.39 -5.22 -1.40
C TYR A 80 -25.41 -4.22 -1.92
N CYS A 81 -25.02 -3.43 -2.93
CA CYS A 81 -25.93 -2.51 -3.61
C CYS A 81 -26.20 -3.00 -5.03
N TRP A 82 -27.48 -3.03 -5.42
CA TRP A 82 -27.89 -3.35 -6.78
C TRP A 82 -28.69 -2.21 -7.40
N ASP A 83 -28.57 -2.12 -8.73
CA ASP A 83 -29.31 -1.15 -9.52
C ASP A 83 -30.32 -1.87 -10.41
N ASP A 84 -31.61 -1.63 -10.17
CA ASP A 84 -32.67 -1.99 -11.10
C ASP A 84 -32.76 -0.89 -12.17
N LYS A 85 -32.06 -1.10 -13.28
CA LYS A 85 -32.03 -0.13 -14.40
C LYS A 85 -33.39 0.06 -15.07
N GLU A 86 -34.28 -0.93 -15.00
CA GLU A 86 -35.63 -0.82 -15.58
C GLU A 86 -36.54 0.06 -14.73
N LYS A 87 -36.36 0.02 -13.41
CA LYS A 87 -37.15 0.82 -12.46
C LYS A 87 -36.47 2.12 -12.04
N GLY A 88 -35.18 2.29 -12.34
CA GLY A 88 -34.39 3.44 -11.90
C GLY A 88 -34.18 3.49 -10.38
N ILE A 89 -34.19 2.32 -9.73
CA ILE A 89 -34.10 2.19 -8.27
C ILE A 89 -32.74 1.57 -7.92
N SER A 90 -32.05 2.18 -6.97
CA SER A 90 -30.83 1.62 -6.36
C SER A 90 -31.16 1.27 -4.90
N GLU A 91 -30.91 0.03 -4.51
CA GLU A 91 -31.13 -0.46 -3.16
C GLU A 91 -29.89 -1.20 -2.65
N CYS A 92 -29.60 -1.05 -1.37
CA CYS A 92 -28.49 -1.72 -0.71
C CYS A 92 -29.04 -2.66 0.37
N ALA A 93 -28.75 -3.95 0.25
CA ALA A 93 -28.87 -4.87 1.38
C ALA A 93 -27.85 -4.48 2.44
N ASP A 94 -28.31 -4.35 3.68
CA ASP A 94 -27.49 -4.07 4.87
C ASP A 94 -26.70 -2.75 4.78
N ALA A 95 -27.41 -1.67 4.45
CA ALA A 95 -26.90 -0.29 4.40
C ALA A 95 -26.53 0.28 5.79
N ALA A 96 -25.60 -0.35 6.51
CA ALA A 96 -24.74 0.28 7.51
C ALA A 96 -23.69 -0.72 8.05
N ALA A 97 -22.43 -0.51 7.68
CA ALA A 97 -21.34 -0.37 8.64
C ALA A 97 -20.16 0.26 7.88
N MET A 98 -19.40 1.11 8.54
CA MET A 98 -18.04 1.44 8.09
C MET A 98 -17.28 0.14 7.73
N PRO A 99 -16.30 0.17 6.81
CA PRO A 99 -15.46 -1.00 6.59
C PRO A 99 -15.00 -1.58 7.95
N PRO A 100 -15.07 -2.90 8.14
CA PRO A 100 -14.72 -3.52 9.42
C PRO A 100 -13.32 -3.09 9.82
N SER A 101 -13.09 -2.92 11.13
CA SER A 101 -11.74 -2.77 11.63
C SER A 101 -10.96 -4.07 11.44
N ILE A 102 -9.63 -4.02 11.46
CA ILE A 102 -8.82 -5.24 11.29
C ILE A 102 -8.99 -6.20 12.47
N GLU A 103 -9.49 -5.70 13.60
CA GLU A 103 -9.88 -6.45 14.79
C GLU A 103 -11.18 -7.24 14.59
N ASP A 104 -12.08 -6.75 13.72
CA ASP A 104 -13.35 -7.42 13.39
C ASP A 104 -13.15 -8.58 12.39
N VAL A 105 -12.02 -8.57 11.66
CA VAL A 105 -11.68 -9.64 10.72
C VAL A 105 -11.19 -10.87 11.48
N LYS A 106 -11.95 -11.97 11.37
CA LYS A 106 -11.71 -13.21 12.14
C LYS A 106 -10.38 -13.90 11.81
N VAL A 107 -9.91 -13.78 10.56
CA VAL A 107 -8.72 -14.48 10.07
C VAL A 107 -7.80 -13.47 9.40
N LYS A 108 -6.54 -13.51 9.81
CA LYS A 108 -5.44 -12.74 9.21
C LYS A 108 -4.50 -13.74 8.58
N LEU A 109 -4.39 -13.69 7.26
CA LEU A 109 -3.54 -14.62 6.51
C LEU A 109 -2.07 -14.25 6.71
N PRO A 110 -1.20 -15.18 7.12
CA PRO A 110 0.24 -14.90 7.20
C PRO A 110 0.80 -14.73 5.79
N ALA A 111 1.64 -13.71 5.59
CA ALA A 111 2.30 -13.45 4.31
C ALA A 111 3.59 -12.64 4.50
N HIS A 112 4.36 -12.53 3.42
CA HIS A 112 5.46 -11.57 3.29
C HIS A 112 5.07 -10.41 2.38
N ALA A 113 5.72 -9.27 2.57
CA ALA A 113 5.56 -8.12 1.70
C ALA A 113 5.90 -8.50 0.24
N GLY A 114 5.02 -8.17 -0.70
CA GLY A 114 5.18 -8.51 -2.11
C GLY A 114 4.66 -9.88 -2.53
N ASP A 115 4.21 -10.73 -1.60
CA ASP A 115 3.56 -12.00 -1.93
C ASP A 115 2.34 -11.79 -2.84
N GLU A 116 2.06 -12.77 -3.69
CA GLU A 116 0.90 -12.74 -4.56
C GLU A 116 -0.35 -13.23 -3.82
N ILE A 117 -1.41 -12.44 -3.88
CA ILE A 117 -2.74 -12.79 -3.41
C ILE A 117 -3.59 -13.12 -4.63
N ALA A 118 -4.09 -14.35 -4.70
CA ALA A 118 -5.04 -14.78 -5.71
C ALA A 118 -6.48 -14.60 -5.21
N LEU A 119 -7.31 -14.01 -6.05
CA LEU A 119 -8.74 -13.79 -5.81
C LEU A 119 -9.54 -14.75 -6.69
N ALA A 120 -10.45 -15.51 -6.10
CA ALA A 120 -11.30 -16.48 -6.79
C ALA A 120 -12.77 -16.26 -6.42
N TRP A 121 -13.60 -15.99 -7.41
CA TRP A 121 -15.02 -15.74 -7.22
C TRP A 121 -15.81 -17.02 -7.47
N SER A 122 -16.84 -17.27 -6.67
CA SER A 122 -17.68 -18.48 -6.77
C SER A 122 -18.59 -18.54 -8.01
N GLY A 123 -18.47 -17.61 -8.95
CA GLY A 123 -19.33 -17.46 -10.13
C GLY A 123 -18.64 -16.63 -11.21
N ASP A 124 -19.43 -15.92 -12.02
CA ASP A 124 -18.89 -15.06 -13.07
C ASP A 124 -17.99 -13.96 -12.47
N PRO A 125 -16.80 -13.72 -13.07
CA PRO A 125 -15.90 -12.68 -12.59
C PRO A 125 -16.55 -11.29 -12.73
N PRO A 126 -16.19 -10.33 -11.87
CA PRO A 126 -16.67 -8.96 -11.97
C PRO A 126 -16.14 -8.25 -13.24
N ASP A 127 -16.91 -7.28 -13.72
CA ASP A 127 -16.52 -6.41 -14.84
C ASP A 127 -15.33 -5.50 -14.45
N SER A 128 -15.28 -5.10 -13.18
CA SER A 128 -14.15 -4.34 -12.63
C SER A 128 -13.91 -4.63 -11.15
N VAL A 129 -12.65 -4.45 -10.75
CA VAL A 129 -12.19 -4.63 -9.36
C VAL A 129 -11.33 -3.45 -8.96
N HIS A 130 -11.61 -2.89 -7.80
CA HIS A 130 -10.78 -1.87 -7.16
C HIS A 130 -10.34 -2.39 -5.79
N SER A 131 -9.04 -2.32 -5.51
CA SER A 131 -8.51 -2.74 -4.22
C SER A 131 -7.76 -1.61 -3.53
N ILE A 132 -7.90 -1.52 -2.22
CA ILE A 132 -7.13 -0.64 -1.35
C ILE A 132 -6.64 -1.40 -0.12
N ALA A 133 -5.49 -0.99 0.40
CA ALA A 133 -4.90 -1.49 1.64
C ALA A 133 -4.87 -0.40 2.71
N TYR A 134 -5.34 -0.75 3.91
CA TYR A 134 -5.22 0.05 5.14
C TYR A 134 -4.14 -0.56 6.04
N PHE A 135 -3.47 0.32 6.80
CA PHE A 135 -2.39 -0.05 7.72
C PHE A 135 -2.72 0.37 9.16
N PRO A 136 -3.63 -0.36 9.85
CA PRO A 136 -4.05 -0.07 11.22
C PRO A 136 -2.87 0.09 12.18
N GLY A 137 -2.96 1.09 13.06
CA GLY A 137 -1.91 1.38 14.05
C GLY A 137 -0.68 2.10 13.49
N THR A 138 -0.68 2.48 12.21
CA THR A 138 0.40 3.25 11.58
C THR A 138 -0.11 4.61 11.06
N GLU A 139 0.77 5.59 10.88
CA GLU A 139 0.44 6.88 10.25
C GLU A 139 0.44 6.80 8.70
N ARG A 140 0.58 5.61 8.14
CA ARG A 140 0.69 5.41 6.70
C ARG A 140 -0.64 5.68 6.00
N PRO A 141 -0.64 6.39 4.86
CA PRO A 141 -1.86 6.61 4.09
C PRO A 141 -2.40 5.30 3.51
N VAL A 142 -3.69 5.31 3.18
CA VAL A 142 -4.33 4.22 2.42
C VAL A 142 -3.68 4.11 1.05
N GLU A 143 -3.40 2.88 0.63
CA GLU A 143 -2.77 2.59 -0.66
C GLU A 143 -3.75 1.97 -1.64
N ALA A 144 -3.77 2.46 -2.87
CA ALA A 144 -4.47 1.79 -3.96
C ALA A 144 -3.62 0.62 -4.47
N ILE A 145 -4.23 -0.56 -4.54
CA ILE A 145 -3.56 -1.78 -4.96
C ILE A 145 -4.09 -2.18 -6.33
N GLU A 146 -3.18 -2.35 -7.28
CA GLU A 146 -3.53 -2.82 -8.61
C GLU A 146 -3.95 -4.29 -8.55
N VAL A 147 -5.09 -4.59 -9.18
CA VAL A 147 -5.57 -5.95 -9.38
C VAL A 147 -5.44 -6.27 -10.86
N LYS A 148 -4.68 -7.31 -11.18
CA LYS A 148 -4.44 -7.77 -12.54
C LYS A 148 -4.66 -9.27 -12.63
N ASP A 149 -5.46 -9.72 -13.59
CA ASP A 149 -5.75 -11.13 -13.83
C ASP A 149 -6.22 -11.88 -12.56
N GLY A 150 -7.05 -11.22 -11.76
CA GLY A 150 -7.56 -11.77 -10.49
C GLY A 150 -6.51 -11.87 -9.38
N LYS A 151 -5.39 -11.15 -9.50
CA LYS A 151 -4.28 -11.19 -8.54
C LYS A 151 -3.89 -9.79 -8.09
N LEU A 152 -3.41 -9.68 -6.86
CA LEU A 152 -2.82 -8.47 -6.31
C LEU A 152 -1.58 -8.82 -5.49
N ARG A 153 -0.79 -7.81 -5.11
CA ARG A 153 0.40 -8.02 -4.26
C ARG A 153 0.17 -7.53 -2.84
N VAL A 154 0.73 -8.26 -1.87
CA VAL A 154 0.82 -7.82 -0.48
C VAL A 154 1.60 -6.50 -0.45
N ALA A 155 1.06 -5.49 0.21
CA ALA A 155 1.66 -4.18 0.27
C ALA A 155 2.93 -4.24 1.13
N SER A 156 3.91 -3.39 0.82
CA SER A 156 5.13 -3.28 1.61
C SER A 156 4.82 -3.02 3.08
N GLY A 157 5.75 -3.29 3.98
CA GLY A 157 5.62 -2.95 5.41
C GLY A 157 5.06 -4.09 6.27
N GLU A 158 5.57 -4.17 7.50
CA GLU A 158 5.22 -5.19 8.48
C GLU A 158 3.89 -4.90 9.19
N GLY A 159 3.35 -5.93 9.84
CA GLY A 159 2.18 -5.83 10.69
C GLY A 159 0.87 -6.18 10.00
N ASP A 160 -0.23 -5.84 10.66
CA ASP A 160 -1.56 -6.14 10.17
C ASP A 160 -1.96 -5.16 9.05
N GLN A 161 -2.46 -5.71 7.94
CA GLN A 161 -2.97 -4.98 6.79
C GLN A 161 -4.41 -5.40 6.53
N LEU A 162 -5.30 -4.44 6.29
CA LEU A 162 -6.69 -4.69 5.91
C LEU A 162 -6.88 -4.37 4.43
N TYR A 163 -7.30 -5.38 3.67
CA TYR A 163 -7.64 -5.21 2.26
C TYR A 163 -9.14 -5.01 2.10
N VAL A 164 -9.50 -4.02 1.29
CA VAL A 164 -10.87 -3.82 0.80
C VAL A 164 -10.85 -4.02 -0.71
N VAL A 165 -11.62 -5.00 -1.17
CA VAL A 165 -11.77 -5.31 -2.60
C VAL A 165 -13.21 -5.00 -3.00
N THR A 166 -13.40 -3.94 -3.76
CA THR A 166 -14.70 -3.56 -4.33
C THR A 166 -14.81 -4.15 -5.73
N ALA A 167 -15.75 -5.07 -5.91
CA ALA A 167 -16.03 -5.73 -7.17
C ALA A 167 -17.37 -5.28 -7.75
N VAL A 168 -17.41 -5.02 -9.06
CA VAL A 168 -18.57 -4.48 -9.78
C VAL A 168 -19.02 -5.48 -10.82
N TRP A 169 -20.31 -5.79 -10.82
CA TRP A 169 -21.00 -6.59 -11.83
C TRP A 169 -22.12 -5.77 -12.48
N PRO A 170 -22.67 -6.21 -13.63
CA PRO A 170 -23.80 -5.52 -14.26
C PRO A 170 -25.00 -5.28 -13.34
N GLN A 171 -25.21 -6.19 -12.38
CA GLN A 171 -26.30 -6.17 -11.41
C GLN A 171 -26.02 -5.34 -10.15
N GLY A 172 -24.76 -4.98 -9.85
CA GLY A 172 -24.46 -4.30 -8.60
C GLY A 172 -22.99 -4.35 -8.17
N THR A 173 -22.72 -3.78 -6.99
CA THR A 173 -21.37 -3.65 -6.42
C THR A 173 -21.31 -4.28 -5.03
N VAL A 174 -20.25 -5.05 -4.78
CA VAL A 174 -19.99 -5.71 -3.48
C VAL A 174 -18.57 -5.38 -3.01
N PRO A 175 -18.38 -4.86 -1.79
CA PRO A 175 -17.08 -4.82 -1.12
C PRO A 175 -16.81 -6.12 -0.36
N TYR A 176 -15.57 -6.60 -0.42
CA TYR A 176 -15.05 -7.73 0.34
C TYR A 176 -13.87 -7.28 1.19
N PHE A 177 -13.73 -7.91 2.36
CA PHE A 177 -12.73 -7.55 3.37
C PHE A 177 -11.93 -8.79 3.79
N PHE A 178 -10.62 -8.66 3.86
CA PHE A 178 -9.76 -9.68 4.45
C PHE A 178 -8.51 -9.06 5.07
N GLY A 179 -7.99 -9.72 6.09
CA GLY A 179 -6.80 -9.30 6.81
C GLY A 179 -5.59 -10.11 6.36
N VAL A 180 -4.45 -9.44 6.25
CA VAL A 180 -3.13 -10.08 6.06
C VAL A 180 -2.26 -9.65 7.22
N ARG A 181 -1.53 -10.59 7.83
CA ARG A 181 -0.47 -10.28 8.79
C ARG A 181 0.85 -10.47 8.09
N VAL A 182 1.53 -9.35 7.83
CA VAL A 182 2.86 -9.36 7.24
C VAL A 182 3.87 -9.52 8.36
N GLU A 183 4.54 -10.66 8.37
CA GLU A 183 5.64 -10.88 9.30
C GLU A 183 6.81 -9.97 8.91
N ALA A 184 7.47 -9.40 9.91
CA ALA A 184 8.79 -8.82 9.69
C ALA A 184 9.64 -9.92 9.08
N ASP A 185 10.17 -9.68 7.90
CA ASP A 185 11.09 -10.61 7.25
C ASP A 185 12.34 -10.65 8.15
N GLU A 186 12.39 -11.61 9.08
CA GLU A 186 13.46 -11.73 10.09
C GLU A 186 14.83 -11.75 9.40
N ASP A 187 14.91 -12.31 8.19
CA ASP A 187 16.11 -12.33 7.38
C ASP A 187 16.47 -10.92 6.87
N ALA A 188 15.49 -10.12 6.45
CA ALA A 188 15.70 -8.72 6.06
C ALA A 188 16.04 -7.82 7.26
N GLU A 189 15.43 -8.04 8.42
CA GLU A 189 15.76 -7.31 9.66
C GLU A 189 17.17 -7.68 10.15
N ASN A 190 17.52 -8.96 10.12
CA ASN A 190 18.86 -9.45 10.46
C ASN A 190 19.91 -8.96 9.47
N ALA A 191 19.59 -8.90 8.17
CA ALA A 191 20.46 -8.31 7.15
C ALA A 191 20.70 -6.82 7.44
N ARG A 192 19.65 -6.04 7.71
CA ARG A 192 19.79 -4.61 8.08
C ARG A 192 20.62 -4.40 9.35
N LYS A 193 20.40 -5.23 10.38
CA LYS A 193 21.21 -5.20 11.61
C LYS A 193 22.67 -5.53 11.33
N THR A 194 22.91 -6.53 10.48
CA THR A 194 24.26 -6.92 10.07
C THR A 194 24.95 -5.80 9.28
N ASP A 195 24.27 -5.23 8.29
CA ASP A 195 24.78 -4.11 7.49
C ASP A 195 25.11 -2.90 8.36
N ASN A 196 24.22 -2.55 9.31
CA ASN A 196 24.49 -1.45 10.24
C ASN A 196 25.69 -1.73 11.15
N ALA A 197 25.86 -2.97 11.62
CA ALA A 197 27.04 -3.36 12.39
C ALA A 197 28.33 -3.25 11.56
N LEU A 198 28.29 -3.64 10.28
CA LEU A 198 29.42 -3.50 9.35
C LEU A 198 29.76 -2.03 9.08
N ARG A 199 28.75 -1.18 8.87
CA ARG A 199 28.91 0.26 8.69
C ARG A 199 29.58 0.89 9.90
N GLN A 200 29.12 0.51 11.10
CA GLN A 200 29.69 1.03 12.34
C GLN A 200 31.15 0.59 12.49
N LEU A 201 31.46 -0.69 12.24
CA LEU A 201 32.82 -1.21 12.29
C LEU A 201 33.76 -0.45 11.34
N ALA A 202 33.36 -0.26 10.08
CA ALA A 202 34.15 0.45 9.09
C ALA A 202 34.31 1.94 9.46
N TRP A 203 33.25 2.58 9.95
CA TRP A 203 33.28 3.96 10.40
C TRP A 203 34.22 4.16 11.60
N GLU A 204 34.13 3.31 12.62
CA GLU A 204 34.99 3.41 13.81
C GLU A 204 36.47 3.22 13.48
N ALA A 205 36.78 2.32 12.54
CA ALA A 205 38.14 2.05 12.08
C ALA A 205 38.69 3.10 11.09
N MET A 206 37.84 3.99 10.56
CA MET A 206 38.26 5.05 9.63
C MET A 206 39.09 6.12 10.37
N PRO A 207 40.22 6.58 9.80
CA PRO A 207 40.97 7.69 10.36
C PRO A 207 40.13 8.97 10.49
N GLU A 208 40.27 9.72 11.58
CA GLU A 208 39.49 10.95 11.83
C GLU A 208 39.61 11.98 10.70
N GLY A 209 40.79 12.07 10.05
CA GLY A 209 40.98 12.93 8.89
C GLY A 209 40.05 12.57 7.73
N ASP A 210 39.87 11.28 7.48
CA ASP A 210 39.07 10.77 6.37
C ASP A 210 37.56 10.85 6.65
N LYS A 211 37.13 10.69 7.91
CA LYS A 211 35.72 10.86 8.32
C LYS A 211 35.15 12.21 7.89
N THR A 212 35.96 13.27 7.97
CA THR A 212 35.53 14.63 7.56
C THR A 212 35.33 14.80 6.06
N SER A 213 35.86 13.86 5.26
CA SER A 213 35.73 13.84 3.81
C SER A 213 34.48 13.11 3.33
N VAL A 214 33.85 12.29 4.17
CA VAL A 214 32.62 11.55 3.84
C VAL A 214 31.45 12.50 3.61
N VAL A 215 30.66 12.20 2.59
CA VAL A 215 29.48 12.96 2.18
C VAL A 215 28.23 12.18 2.55
N GLY A 216 27.29 12.83 3.24
CA GLY A 216 26.04 12.21 3.68
C GLY A 216 26.14 11.59 5.08
N ASP A 217 25.15 10.77 5.43
CA ASP A 217 25.16 9.98 6.66
C ASP A 217 25.92 8.67 6.42
N TRP A 218 26.84 8.31 7.32
CA TRP A 218 27.60 7.07 7.21
C TRP A 218 26.72 5.82 7.35
N HIS A 219 25.54 5.94 7.98
CA HIS A 219 24.55 4.87 8.03
C HIS A 219 23.95 4.54 6.66
N GLU A 220 24.10 5.42 5.67
CA GLU A 220 23.63 5.23 4.29
C GLU A 220 24.73 4.66 3.37
N ALA A 221 25.91 4.32 3.89
CA ALA A 221 26.97 3.72 3.10
C ALA A 221 26.48 2.43 2.40
N GLU A 222 26.83 2.29 1.14
CA GLU A 222 26.43 1.14 0.33
C GLU A 222 27.18 -0.10 0.82
N VAL A 223 26.45 -1.17 1.14
CA VAL A 223 27.00 -2.46 1.53
C VAL A 223 26.75 -3.42 0.38
N ASP A 224 27.81 -3.92 -0.22
CA ASP A 224 27.74 -4.99 -1.20
C ASP A 224 28.27 -6.28 -0.59
N ALA A 225 27.38 -7.27 -0.45
CA ALA A 225 27.66 -8.58 0.10
C ALA A 225 27.64 -9.68 -0.98
N ALA A 226 27.39 -9.35 -2.24
CA ALA A 226 27.19 -10.31 -3.32
C ALA A 226 28.04 -9.97 -4.55
N GLY A 227 29.09 -10.76 -4.77
CA GLY A 227 29.81 -10.72 -6.04
C GLY A 227 30.91 -9.68 -6.14
N PHE A 228 31.48 -9.24 -5.01
CA PHE A 228 32.76 -8.55 -5.02
C PHE A 228 33.83 -9.46 -5.64
N ASP A 229 34.34 -9.10 -6.80
CA ASP A 229 35.50 -9.76 -7.42
C ASP A 229 36.77 -9.05 -6.92
N PRO A 230 37.52 -9.61 -5.95
CA PRO A 230 38.74 -9.00 -5.46
C PRO A 230 39.89 -9.07 -6.48
N SER A 231 39.71 -9.70 -7.64
CA SER A 231 40.77 -9.92 -8.63
C SER A 231 41.40 -8.60 -9.09
N GLY A 232 42.63 -8.34 -8.63
CA GLY A 232 43.40 -7.15 -8.99
C GLY A 232 43.22 -5.95 -8.05
N LEU A 233 42.49 -6.10 -6.95
CA LEU A 233 42.39 -5.08 -5.90
C LEU A 233 43.42 -5.33 -4.80
N ALA A 234 44.25 -4.32 -4.55
CA ALA A 234 45.12 -4.27 -3.39
C ALA A 234 44.41 -3.50 -2.28
N ILE A 235 44.37 -4.08 -1.08
CA ILE A 235 43.91 -3.39 0.13
C ILE A 235 45.10 -3.01 1.01
N VAL A 236 44.93 -1.96 1.80
CA VAL A 236 45.89 -1.54 2.83
C VAL A 236 45.28 -1.77 4.19
N ASN A 237 45.95 -2.54 5.04
CA ASN A 237 45.48 -2.81 6.41
C ASN A 237 45.75 -1.61 7.34
N SER A 238 45.36 -1.75 8.61
CA SER A 238 45.59 -0.72 9.64
C SER A 238 47.06 -0.44 9.95
N GLU A 239 47.97 -1.37 9.64
CA GLU A 239 49.42 -1.25 9.83
C GLU A 239 50.10 -0.57 8.63
N GLY A 240 49.36 -0.34 7.53
CA GLY A 240 49.88 0.22 6.29
C GLY A 240 50.45 -0.81 5.32
N ASP A 241 50.31 -2.10 5.63
CA ASP A 241 50.76 -3.18 4.76
C ASP A 241 49.76 -3.43 3.64
N MET A 242 50.31 -3.70 2.46
CA MET A 242 49.53 -4.09 1.29
C MET A 242 49.19 -5.57 1.37
N ILE A 243 47.90 -5.89 1.26
CA ILE A 243 47.39 -7.26 1.26
C ILE A 243 46.69 -7.52 -0.06
N ASP A 244 47.10 -8.59 -0.73
CA ASP A 244 46.41 -9.13 -1.90
C ASP A 244 45.29 -10.05 -1.44
N LEU A 245 44.06 -9.71 -1.80
CA LEU A 245 42.91 -10.56 -1.49
C LEU A 245 42.89 -11.77 -2.44
N PRO A 246 42.71 -12.99 -1.93
CA PRO A 246 42.62 -14.16 -2.79
C PRO A 246 41.36 -14.07 -3.67
N SER A 247 41.51 -14.42 -4.95
CA SER A 247 40.40 -14.47 -5.92
C SER A 247 39.38 -15.57 -5.60
N THR A 248 39.74 -16.54 -4.76
CA THR A 248 38.83 -17.56 -4.25
C THR A 248 38.18 -17.10 -2.94
N GLY A 249 36.85 -17.17 -2.87
CA GLY A 249 36.09 -16.79 -1.68
C GLY A 249 35.48 -15.39 -1.74
N SER A 250 35.13 -14.89 -2.93
CA SER A 250 34.39 -13.62 -3.11
C SER A 250 33.14 -13.53 -2.24
N GLU A 251 32.47 -14.65 -1.96
CA GLU A 251 31.29 -14.71 -1.08
C GLU A 251 31.60 -14.44 0.41
N ARG A 252 32.88 -14.53 0.80
CA ARG A 252 33.37 -14.29 2.18
C ARG A 252 33.58 -12.82 2.48
N TRP A 253 33.70 -11.98 1.46
CA TRP A 253 34.01 -10.56 1.64
C TRP A 253 32.76 -9.71 1.48
N SER A 254 32.68 -8.64 2.26
CA SER A 254 31.72 -7.55 2.05
C SER A 254 32.48 -6.26 1.82
N THR A 255 32.00 -5.45 0.88
CA THR A 255 32.52 -4.11 0.64
C THR A 255 31.57 -3.04 1.11
N LEU A 256 32.13 -2.01 1.74
CA LEU A 256 31.39 -0.84 2.19
C LEU A 256 31.92 0.40 1.50
N THR A 257 31.06 1.07 0.75
CA THR A 257 31.41 2.24 -0.04
C THR A 257 30.94 3.52 0.65
N PHE A 258 31.90 4.36 1.02
CA PHE A 258 31.66 5.71 1.51
C PHE A 258 31.96 6.72 0.41
N HIS A 259 30.95 7.49 0.02
CA HIS A 259 31.13 8.62 -0.89
C HIS A 259 31.91 9.74 -0.21
N THR A 260 32.83 10.37 -0.94
CA THR A 260 33.68 11.42 -0.38
C THR A 260 33.69 12.68 -1.24
N LYS A 261 34.06 13.80 -0.63
CA LYS A 261 34.24 15.08 -1.33
C LYS A 261 35.27 15.01 -2.45
N ASN A 262 36.21 14.07 -2.38
CA ASN A 262 37.31 13.90 -3.33
C ASN A 262 37.10 12.72 -4.28
N GLU A 263 35.90 12.15 -4.32
CA GLU A 263 35.60 10.96 -5.11
C GLU A 263 35.89 11.13 -6.60
N ALA A 264 35.72 12.34 -7.15
CA ALA A 264 36.05 12.63 -8.55
C ALA A 264 37.55 12.49 -8.87
N MET A 265 38.43 12.60 -7.87
CA MET A 265 39.89 12.49 -8.05
C MET A 265 40.42 11.14 -7.57
N LEU A 266 39.93 10.66 -6.42
CA LEU A 266 40.49 9.50 -5.72
C LEU A 266 39.56 8.29 -5.71
N GLY A 267 38.34 8.41 -6.24
CA GLY A 267 37.28 7.42 -6.06
C GLY A 267 36.71 7.39 -4.63
N PRO A 268 35.67 6.57 -4.40
CA PRO A 268 35.05 6.43 -3.08
C PRO A 268 35.98 5.67 -2.12
N MET A 269 35.73 5.80 -0.81
CA MET A 269 36.41 4.93 0.16
C MET A 269 35.71 3.58 0.17
N VAL A 270 36.44 2.51 -0.10
CA VAL A 270 35.88 1.15 -0.01
C VAL A 270 36.60 0.40 1.10
N ALA A 271 35.85 0.05 2.15
CA ALA A 271 36.31 -0.86 3.20
C ALA A 271 36.02 -2.30 2.78
N VAL A 272 36.95 -3.22 3.07
CA VAL A 272 36.76 -4.66 2.85
C VAL A 272 36.71 -5.37 4.20
N ILE A 273 35.63 -6.10 4.45
CA ILE A 273 35.37 -6.79 5.72
C ILE A 273 35.21 -8.29 5.46
N ASP A 274 35.78 -9.11 6.34
CA ASP A 274 35.52 -10.55 6.38
C ASP A 274 34.16 -10.81 7.03
N ARG A 275 33.23 -11.43 6.30
CA ARG A 275 31.87 -11.72 6.78
C ARG A 275 31.83 -12.75 7.90
N GLU A 276 32.77 -13.68 7.93
CA GLU A 276 32.82 -14.74 8.95
C GLU A 276 33.38 -14.21 10.26
N SER A 277 34.54 -13.55 10.23
CA SER A 277 35.17 -13.02 11.44
C SER A 277 34.60 -11.68 11.88
N ARG A 278 33.92 -10.95 10.98
CA ARG A 278 33.47 -9.56 11.17
C ARG A 278 34.61 -8.62 11.49
N GLU A 279 35.75 -8.80 10.81
CA GLU A 279 36.93 -7.97 10.97
C GLU A 279 37.18 -7.13 9.70
N LEU A 280 37.55 -5.86 9.90
CA LEU A 280 38.02 -5.02 8.81
C LEU A 280 39.39 -5.52 8.35
N LEU A 281 39.47 -5.97 7.10
CA LEU A 281 40.72 -6.42 6.50
C LEU A 281 41.59 -5.23 6.05
N GLY A 282 40.94 -4.18 5.56
CA GLY A 282 41.62 -2.99 5.09
C GLY A 282 40.75 -2.12 4.18
N TRP A 283 41.42 -1.18 3.54
CA TRP A 283 40.81 -0.22 2.62
C TRP A 283 41.36 -0.44 1.22
N VAL A 284 40.49 -0.42 0.21
CA VAL A 284 40.91 -0.47 -1.20
C VAL A 284 41.79 0.75 -1.49
N LEU A 285 42.95 0.49 -2.10
CA LEU A 285 43.91 1.52 -2.43
C LEU A 285 43.33 2.46 -3.50
N ARG A 286 43.42 3.77 -3.24
CA ARG A 286 42.93 4.84 -4.13
C ARG A 286 44.10 5.44 -4.89
N PHE A 287 43.87 5.80 -6.15
CA PHE A 287 44.85 6.40 -7.06
C PHE A 287 44.57 7.88 -7.28
#